data_AF-A0A6F8Y8S0-F1
#
_entry.id   AF-A0A6F8Y8S0-F1
#
_cell.length_a   1.000
_cell.length_b   1.000
_cell.length_c   1.000
_cell.angle_alpha   90.00
_cell.angle_beta   90.00
_cell.angle_gamma   90.00
#
_symmetry.space_group_name_H-M   'P 1'
#
loop_
_entity.id
_entity.type
_entity.pdbx_description
1 polymer ?
#
loop_
_entity_poly.entity_id
_entity_poly.type
_entity_poly.pdbx_seq_one_letter_code
_entity_poly.pdbx_strand_id
1 'polypeptide(L)'
;MTGTRSARTAPEKTWTHRGDGMAILLDFEKVREDQREVEYTFGYPEMDRRLVIEKASQRGTSLDGNEDHNYWAIVNKVTRLFRSEASWPERGVYAA
;
A
#
# COMPACT_ATOMS: atom_id res chain seq x y z
N MET A 1 21.38 -16.64 -43.45
CA MET A 1 20.56 -17.47 -42.55
C MET A 1 21.55 -18.16 -41.63
N THR A 2 21.59 -17.99 -40.32
CA THR A 2 20.47 -17.95 -39.36
C THR A 2 20.98 -17.23 -38.10
N GLY A 3 20.21 -16.29 -37.57
CA GLY A 3 20.57 -15.54 -36.37
C GLY A 3 20.32 -16.35 -35.10
N THR A 4 21.20 -16.18 -34.11
CA THR A 4 20.94 -16.64 -32.74
C THR A 4 20.98 -15.42 -31.83
N ARG A 5 19.79 -14.90 -31.53
CA ARG A 5 19.58 -13.90 -30.47
C ARG A 5 19.75 -14.61 -29.13
N SER A 6 20.88 -14.41 -28.45
CA SER A 6 20.97 -14.69 -27.02
C SER A 6 20.11 -13.66 -26.28
N ALA A 7 18.96 -14.12 -25.79
CA ALA A 7 18.11 -13.36 -24.89
C ALA A 7 18.94 -13.00 -23.65
N ARG A 8 19.06 -11.70 -23.37
CA ARG A 8 19.55 -11.21 -22.08
C ARG A 8 18.48 -11.52 -21.05
N THR A 9 18.68 -12.58 -20.28
CA THR A 9 17.94 -12.82 -19.04
C THR A 9 18.25 -11.66 -18.11
N ALA A 10 17.24 -10.82 -17.83
CA ALA A 10 17.34 -9.80 -16.80
C ALA A 10 17.54 -10.49 -15.44
N PRO A 11 18.41 -9.96 -14.55
CA PRO A 11 18.56 -10.55 -13.23
C PRO A 11 17.25 -10.38 -12.45
N GLU A 12 16.62 -11.50 -12.14
CA GLU A 12 15.60 -11.62 -11.12
C GLU A 12 16.16 -11.04 -9.82
N LYS A 13 15.56 -9.96 -9.31
CA LYS A 13 15.96 -9.37 -8.02
C LYS A 13 15.54 -10.35 -6.92
N THR A 14 16.45 -11.23 -6.55
CA THR A 14 16.31 -12.10 -5.39
C THR A 14 16.35 -11.23 -4.13
N TRP A 15 15.18 -10.87 -3.61
CA TRP A 15 15.05 -10.29 -2.29
C TRP A 15 15.38 -11.37 -1.27
N THR A 16 16.58 -11.30 -0.70
CA THR A 16 16.98 -12.12 0.44
C THR A 16 16.53 -11.43 1.72
N HIS A 17 15.37 -11.82 2.25
CA HIS A 17 15.03 -11.48 3.63
C HIS A 17 15.82 -12.39 4.57
N ARG A 18 16.97 -11.88 5.03
CA ARG A 18 17.71 -12.43 6.16
C ARG A 18 17.19 -11.74 7.43
N GLY A 19 16.21 -12.35 8.08
CA GLY A 19 15.73 -11.91 9.38
C GLY A 19 14.38 -12.55 9.69
N ASP A 20 14.32 -13.34 10.75
CA ASP A 20 13.10 -13.91 11.33
C ASP A 20 12.23 -12.83 11.99
N GLY A 21 11.92 -11.77 11.25
CA GLY A 21 10.92 -10.75 11.54
C GLY A 21 9.91 -10.75 10.42
N MET A 22 8.62 -10.75 10.74
CA MET A 22 7.56 -10.76 9.75
C MET A 22 7.61 -9.45 8.96
N ALA A 23 8.24 -9.48 7.79
CA ALA A 23 8.29 -8.32 6.91
C ALA A 23 6.89 -8.07 6.35
N ILE A 24 6.36 -6.87 6.55
CA ILE A 24 5.04 -6.49 6.03
C ILE A 24 5.27 -5.59 4.84
N LEU A 25 4.88 -6.07 3.67
CA LEU A 25 4.80 -5.28 2.46
C LEU A 25 3.31 -5.05 2.14
N LEU A 26 2.90 -3.79 2.02
CA LEU A 26 1.53 -3.43 1.65
C LEU A 26 1.56 -2.27 0.66
N ASP A 27 0.88 -2.45 -0.46
CA ASP A 27 0.59 -1.38 -1.38
C ASP A 27 -0.74 -0.73 -1.01
N PHE A 28 -0.88 0.56 -1.28
CA PHE A 28 -2.16 1.27 -1.20
C PHE A 28 -2.32 2.26 -2.35
N GLU A 29 -3.57 2.45 -2.77
CA GLU A 29 -3.94 3.39 -3.83
C GLU A 29 -5.28 4.04 -3.50
N LYS A 30 -5.36 5.36 -3.70
CA LYS A 30 -6.57 6.15 -3.51
C LYS A 30 -7.56 5.80 -4.61
N VAL A 31 -8.80 5.56 -4.24
CA VAL A 31 -9.86 5.23 -5.19
C VAL A 31 -10.87 6.34 -5.35
N ARG A 32 -11.21 7.03 -4.26
CA ARG A 32 -12.01 8.24 -4.34
C ARG A 32 -11.67 9.18 -3.20
N GLU A 33 -11.91 10.45 -3.44
CA GLU A 33 -11.81 11.49 -2.44
C GLU A 33 -12.96 12.47 -2.64
N ASP A 34 -13.69 12.74 -1.56
CA ASP A 34 -14.71 13.77 -1.53
C ASP A 34 -14.42 14.77 -0.39
N GLN A 35 -15.37 15.65 -0.09
CA GLN A 35 -15.18 16.68 0.93
C GLN A 35 -15.06 16.13 2.36
N ARG A 36 -15.61 14.94 2.62
CA ARG A 36 -15.73 14.35 3.96
C ARG A 36 -14.79 13.18 4.16
N GLU A 37 -14.57 12.40 3.12
CA GLU A 37 -13.88 11.12 3.20
C GLU A 37 -12.87 10.94 2.08
N VAL A 38 -11.91 10.07 2.32
CA VAL A 38 -11.03 9.52 1.30
C VAL A 38 -11.03 8.00 1.44
N GLU A 39 -11.06 7.31 0.31
CA GLU A 39 -11.10 5.86 0.25
C GLU A 39 -9.88 5.32 -0.48
N TYR A 40 -9.30 4.27 0.08
CA TYR A 40 -8.14 3.57 -0.42
C TYR A 40 -8.47 2.10 -0.64
N THR A 41 -7.85 1.51 -1.65
CA THR A 41 -7.60 0.07 -1.67
C THR A 41 -6.21 -0.21 -1.12
N PHE A 42 -6.01 -1.34 -0.45
CA PHE A 42 -4.71 -1.76 0.05
C PHE A 42 -4.58 -3.29 0.13
N GLY A 43 -3.34 -3.77 0.15
CA GLY A 43 -3.02 -5.19 0.27
C GLY A 43 -1.72 -5.56 -0.43
N TYR A 44 -1.35 -6.83 -0.34
CA TYR A 44 -0.25 -7.43 -1.10
C TYR A 44 -0.35 -8.97 -1.09
N PRO A 45 -0.10 -9.66 -2.22
CA PRO A 45 0.09 -9.09 -3.55
C PRO A 45 -1.22 -8.57 -4.17
N GLU A 46 -2.38 -9.02 -3.70
CA GLU A 46 -3.69 -8.52 -4.09
C GLU A 46 -4.11 -7.30 -3.25
N MET A 47 -4.73 -6.31 -3.89
CA MET A 47 -5.27 -5.09 -3.26
C MET A 47 -6.80 -5.14 -3.24
N ASP A 48 -7.36 -6.03 -2.44
CA ASP A 48 -8.80 -6.30 -2.35
C ASP A 48 -9.46 -5.64 -1.13
N ARG A 49 -8.66 -5.17 -0.16
CA ARG A 49 -9.17 -4.54 1.06
C ARG A 49 -9.38 -3.04 0.88
N ARG A 50 -10.39 -2.52 1.57
CA ARG A 50 -10.82 -1.12 1.43
C ARG A 50 -10.76 -0.40 2.76
N LEU A 51 -10.15 0.78 2.75
CA LEU A 51 -10.03 1.68 3.88
C LEU A 51 -10.73 3.00 3.55
N VAL A 52 -11.67 3.42 4.38
CA VAL A 52 -12.24 4.77 4.34
C VAL A 52 -11.70 5.57 5.52
N ILE A 53 -11.22 6.77 5.27
CA ILE A 53 -10.78 7.71 6.30
C ILE A 53 -11.69 8.93 6.28
N GLU A 54 -12.33 9.20 7.42
CA GLU A 54 -13.08 10.45 7.62
C GLU A 54 -12.09 11.59 7.88
N LYS A 55 -12.15 12.65 7.08
CA LYS A 55 -11.13 13.71 7.05
C LYS A 55 -11.13 14.57 8.32
N ALA A 56 -12.29 14.75 8.94
CA ALA A 56 -12.43 15.60 10.11
C ALA A 56 -11.74 15.02 11.35
N SER A 57 -11.95 13.72 11.63
CA SER A 57 -11.33 13.02 12.76
C SER A 57 -10.06 12.26 12.38
N GLN A 58 -9.77 12.09 11.09
CA GLN A 58 -8.72 11.19 10.57
C GLN A 58 -8.92 9.73 11.01
N ARG A 59 -10.14 9.33 11.34
CA ARG A 59 -10.45 7.96 11.74
C ARG A 59 -10.60 7.09 10.50
N GLY A 60 -9.83 5.99 10.46
CA GLY A 60 -10.01 4.92 9.49
C GLY A 60 -11.19 4.01 9.85
N THR A 61 -11.79 3.39 8.84
CA THR A 61 -12.74 2.29 8.94
C THR A 61 -12.43 1.29 7.82
N SER A 62 -12.28 0.02 8.15
CA SER A 62 -12.15 -1.04 7.14
C SER A 62 -13.53 -1.47 6.65
N LEU A 63 -13.74 -1.56 5.33
CA LEU A 63 -15.05 -1.97 4.79
C LEU A 63 -15.32 -3.47 4.92
N ASP A 64 -14.26 -4.28 5.09
CA ASP A 64 -14.36 -5.71 5.37
C ASP A 64 -14.60 -6.02 6.87
N GLY A 65 -14.60 -5.00 7.73
CA GLY A 65 -14.71 -5.14 9.19
C GLY A 65 -13.47 -5.72 9.88
N ASN A 66 -12.37 -5.91 9.17
CA ASN A 66 -11.12 -6.44 9.71
C ASN A 66 -10.15 -5.28 10.04
N GLU A 67 -9.89 -5.06 11.33
CA GLU A 67 -8.95 -4.04 11.83
C GLU A 67 -7.63 -4.67 12.35
N ASP A 68 -7.06 -5.55 11.54
CA ASP A 68 -5.77 -6.20 11.81
C ASP A 68 -4.55 -5.26 11.72
N HIS A 69 -3.36 -5.85 11.89
CA HIS A 69 -2.11 -5.11 11.83
C HIS A 69 -1.92 -4.37 10.49
N ASN A 70 -2.33 -4.96 9.36
CA ASN A 70 -2.20 -4.35 8.04
C ASN A 70 -3.07 -3.10 7.92
N TYR A 71 -4.30 -3.17 8.44
CA TYR A 71 -5.18 -2.01 8.53
C TYR A 71 -4.53 -0.87 9.32
N TRP A 72 -4.02 -1.15 10.53
CA TRP A 72 -3.37 -0.12 11.35
C TRP A 72 -2.10 0.45 10.71
N ALA A 73 -1.32 -0.40 10.02
CA ALA A 73 -0.14 0.04 9.29
C ALA A 73 -0.48 1.06 8.19
N ILE A 74 -1.49 0.77 7.36
CA ILE A 74 -1.92 1.66 6.28
C ILE A 74 -2.56 2.94 6.81
N VAL A 75 -3.46 2.86 7.79
CA VAL A 75 -4.08 4.06 8.41
C VAL A 75 -3.00 5.01 8.92
N ASN A 76 -2.01 4.50 9.65
CA ASN A 76 -0.92 5.29 10.18
C ASN A 76 -0.03 5.88 9.07
N LYS A 77 0.30 5.09 8.05
CA LYS A 77 1.12 5.53 6.91
C LYS A 77 0.44 6.66 6.14
N VAL A 78 -0.82 6.48 5.75
CA VAL A 78 -1.59 7.46 4.98
C VAL A 78 -1.76 8.75 5.77
N THR A 79 -2.15 8.65 7.05
CA THR A 79 -2.33 9.83 7.92
C THR A 79 -1.02 10.59 8.12
N ARG A 80 0.10 9.88 8.25
CA ARG A 80 1.43 10.51 8.34
C ARG A 80 1.80 11.27 7.07
N LEU A 81 1.56 10.68 5.89
CA LEU A 81 1.81 11.34 4.60
C LEU A 81 0.94 12.58 4.43
N PHE A 82 -0.35 12.49 4.78
CA PHE A 82 -1.25 13.65 4.77
C PHE A 82 -0.72 14.79 5.64
N ARG A 83 -0.23 14.48 6.84
CA ARG A 83 0.32 15.51 7.74
C ARG A 83 1.61 16.15 7.21
N SER A 84 2.42 15.45 6.43
CA SER A 84 3.64 16.01 5.85
C SER A 84 3.39 16.84 4.59
N GLU A 85 2.42 16.43 3.77
CA GLU A 85 2.21 17.02 2.43
C GLU A 85 0.99 17.95 2.37
N ALA A 86 0.15 17.97 3.42
CA ALA A 86 -1.15 18.63 3.47
C ALA A 86 -2.13 18.21 2.36
N SER A 87 -1.86 17.07 1.73
CA SER A 87 -2.68 16.44 0.70
C SER A 87 -2.77 14.94 0.94
N TRP A 88 -3.94 14.35 0.65
CA TRP A 88 -4.10 12.90 0.76
C TRP A 88 -3.28 12.21 -0.35
N PRO A 89 -2.42 11.22 -0.02
CA PRO A 89 -1.53 10.61 -1.00
C PRO A 89 -2.33 9.82 -2.06
N GLU A 90 -1.91 9.87 -3.32
CA GLU A 90 -2.56 9.08 -4.39
C GLU A 90 -2.24 7.58 -4.27
N ARG A 91 -1.01 7.23 -3.89
CA ARG A 91 -0.56 5.84 -3.73
C ARG A 91 0.67 5.75 -2.85
N GLY A 92 1.03 4.54 -2.43
CA GLY A 92 2.31 4.30 -1.80
C GLY A 92 2.50 2.87 -1.34
N VAL A 93 3.66 2.66 -0.70
CA VAL A 93 4.07 1.37 -0.17
C VAL A 93 4.40 1.52 1.31
N TYR A 94 3.96 0.57 2.10
CA TYR A 94 4.43 0.34 3.46
C TYR A 94 5.32 -0.90 3.47
N ALA A 95 6.51 -0.76 4.04
CA ALA A 95 7.48 -1.83 4.24
C ALA A 95 8.05 -1.70 5.65
N ALA A 96 7.98 -2.75 6.46
CA ALA A 96 8.53 -2.83 7.81
C ALA A 96 9.07 -4.23 8.09
#